data_AF-A0A6I9WDR0-F1
#
_entry.id   AF-A0A6I9WDR0-F1
#
_cell.length_a   1.000
_cell.length_b   1.000
_cell.length_c   1.000
_cell.angle_alpha   90.00
_cell.angle_beta   90.00
_cell.angle_gamma   90.00
#
_symmetry.space_group_name_H-M   'P 1'
#
loop_
_entity.id
_entity.type
_entity.pdbx_description
1 polymer ?
#
loop_
_entity_poly.entity_id
_entity_poly.type
_entity_poly.pdbx_seq_one_letter_code
_entity_poly.pdbx_strand_id
1 'polypeptide(L)'
;MDAEKMEGGAEVSDPEASDKIKGMKRDSIADVTTLDIKSRLSLEATEVASGEPHVNGVAQMNGICDSPQRTATVTDLLPQSKTMETSHLNQHEQAEALSMESKDNDIQYVSYTSELQMPDIMKLIQKDLSEPYSIYTYRYFIHNWPKLCFLAMHGEECVGAIVCKLDIHRKVIKRGYIAMLAVDVKYRKRKIGSNLVRRAIQAMVEDDADEVVLETEITNRPALRLYENLGFVRDKRLFRYYLNGVDALRLKLWLR
;
A
#
# COMPACT_ATOMS: atom_id res chain seq x y z
N MET A 1 8.57 6.42 -76.42
CA MET A 1 9.12 5.84 -75.18
C MET A 1 8.21 4.65 -74.85
N ASP A 2 8.33 3.48 -75.48
CA ASP A 2 9.54 2.66 -75.74
C ASP A 2 10.25 2.29 -74.43
N ALA A 3 10.54 1.02 -74.08
CA ALA A 3 10.07 -0.27 -74.62
C ALA A 3 10.33 -1.40 -73.57
N GLU A 4 9.87 -2.62 -73.91
CA GLU A 4 10.31 -3.98 -73.52
C GLU A 4 11.76 -4.17 -72.94
N LYS A 5 12.16 -5.26 -72.22
CA LYS A 5 11.63 -6.64 -72.01
C LYS A 5 12.39 -7.38 -70.86
N MET A 6 11.92 -8.59 -70.48
CA MET A 6 12.61 -9.89 -70.14
C MET A 6 14.12 -9.91 -69.74
N GLU A 7 14.74 -10.86 -69.01
CA GLU A 7 14.42 -12.14 -68.30
C GLU A 7 15.68 -12.51 -67.44
N GLY A 8 15.84 -13.62 -66.68
CA GLY A 8 15.01 -14.79 -66.36
C GLY A 8 15.87 -16.01 -65.92
N GLY A 9 15.37 -16.86 -65.00
CA GLY A 9 15.99 -18.15 -64.59
C GLY A 9 16.84 -18.14 -63.30
N ALA A 10 16.98 -19.23 -62.55
CA ALA A 10 16.30 -20.54 -62.60
C ALA A 10 16.39 -21.28 -61.24
N GLU A 11 15.56 -22.32 -61.05
CA GLU A 11 15.41 -23.14 -59.83
C GLU A 11 16.50 -24.20 -59.64
N VAL A 12 16.73 -24.66 -58.40
CA VAL A 12 16.99 -26.08 -58.05
C VAL A 12 16.32 -26.41 -56.71
N SER A 13 15.77 -27.62 -56.60
CA SER A 13 14.89 -28.13 -55.53
C SER A 13 15.58 -29.01 -54.46
N ASP A 14 14.99 -29.03 -53.24
CA ASP A 14 14.73 -30.13 -52.26
C ASP A 14 15.48 -31.49 -52.33
N PRO A 15 15.70 -32.23 -51.19
CA PRO A 15 14.62 -32.54 -50.23
C PRO A 15 14.97 -32.75 -48.73
N GLU A 16 13.95 -33.20 -48.00
CA GLU A 16 13.86 -33.53 -46.57
C GLU A 16 14.99 -34.42 -45.98
N ALA A 17 15.31 -34.16 -44.70
CA ALA A 17 15.67 -35.22 -43.76
C ALA A 17 15.21 -34.85 -42.34
N SER A 18 14.40 -35.70 -41.73
CA SER A 18 14.02 -35.58 -40.32
C SER A 18 15.03 -36.31 -39.43
N ASP A 19 15.38 -35.74 -38.27
CA ASP A 19 15.54 -36.58 -37.08
C ASP A 19 15.29 -35.82 -35.76
N LYS A 20 14.90 -36.57 -34.74
CA LYS A 20 14.46 -36.09 -33.42
C LYS A 20 15.62 -36.06 -32.45
N ILE A 21 15.95 -34.89 -31.88
CA ILE A 21 16.73 -34.82 -30.63
C ILE A 21 16.01 -33.98 -29.57
N LYS A 22 15.30 -34.71 -28.71
CA LYS A 22 15.29 -34.60 -27.24
C LYS A 22 15.15 -33.18 -26.64
N GLY A 23 13.97 -32.90 -26.09
CA GLY A 23 13.76 -31.69 -25.27
C GLY A 23 14.56 -31.72 -23.96
N MET A 24 15.04 -30.55 -23.53
CA MET A 24 15.56 -30.32 -22.18
C MET A 24 15.40 -28.83 -21.79
N LYS A 25 14.71 -28.60 -20.68
CA LYS A 25 14.59 -27.35 -19.88
C LYS A 25 14.29 -26.04 -20.63
N ARG A 26 13.03 -25.59 -20.52
CA ARG A 26 12.69 -24.16 -20.40
C ARG A 26 12.25 -23.74 -18.98
N ASP A 27 12.09 -24.70 -18.08
CA ASP A 27 11.51 -24.52 -16.74
C ASP A 27 12.59 -24.31 -15.67
N SER A 28 13.40 -23.24 -15.79
CA SER A 28 14.39 -22.93 -14.75
C SER A 28 14.79 -21.45 -14.60
N ILE A 29 14.23 -20.53 -15.39
CA ILE A 29 14.47 -19.08 -15.21
C ILE A 29 13.26 -18.43 -14.55
N ALA A 30 12.05 -18.68 -15.05
CA ALA A 30 10.80 -18.19 -14.46
C ALA A 30 10.59 -18.68 -13.01
N ASP A 31 10.93 -19.93 -12.70
CA ASP A 31 10.88 -20.44 -11.32
C ASP A 31 11.91 -19.73 -10.43
N VAL A 32 13.12 -19.46 -10.92
CA VAL A 32 14.16 -18.78 -10.12
C VAL A 32 13.81 -17.32 -9.88
N THR A 33 13.25 -16.61 -10.87
CA THR A 33 12.76 -15.23 -10.65
C THR A 33 11.54 -15.21 -9.74
N THR A 34 10.59 -16.13 -9.90
CA THR A 34 9.41 -16.23 -9.02
C THR A 34 9.81 -16.60 -7.58
N LEU A 35 10.80 -17.48 -7.39
CA LEU A 35 11.34 -17.85 -6.07
C LEU A 35 12.13 -16.70 -5.42
N ASP A 36 12.96 -15.98 -6.18
CA ASP A 36 13.67 -14.78 -5.70
C ASP A 36 12.68 -13.67 -5.32
N ILE A 37 11.63 -13.46 -6.12
CA ILE A 37 10.55 -12.51 -5.81
C ILE A 37 9.78 -12.95 -4.57
N LYS A 38 9.38 -14.22 -4.44
CA LYS A 38 8.74 -14.73 -3.20
C LYS A 38 9.64 -14.55 -1.98
N SER A 39 10.93 -14.82 -2.09
CA SER A 39 11.93 -14.63 -1.03
C SER A 39 12.13 -13.15 -0.63
N ARG A 40 11.94 -12.21 -1.57
CA ARG A 40 11.99 -10.76 -1.29
C ARG A 40 10.67 -10.18 -0.76
N LEU A 41 9.56 -10.87 -0.99
CA LEU A 41 8.21 -10.47 -0.59
C LEU A 41 7.73 -11.12 0.72
N SER A 42 8.31 -12.27 1.12
CA SER A 42 7.91 -13.01 2.31
C SER A 42 7.98 -12.16 3.57
N LEU A 43 6.83 -12.01 4.22
CA LEU A 43 6.69 -11.41 5.55
C LEU A 43 6.75 -12.55 6.58
N GLU A 44 7.77 -12.58 7.43
CA GLU A 44 7.78 -13.48 8.59
C GLU A 44 6.75 -12.98 9.61
N ALA A 45 5.70 -13.78 9.83
CA ALA A 45 4.69 -13.55 10.86
C ALA A 45 4.90 -14.58 11.97
N THR A 46 5.28 -14.12 13.16
CA THR A 46 5.23 -14.92 14.39
C THR A 46 3.79 -15.01 14.89
N GLU A 47 3.07 -16.04 14.46
CA GLU A 47 1.77 -16.39 15.03
C GLU A 47 1.97 -17.32 16.24
N VAL A 48 1.62 -16.85 17.44
CA VAL A 48 1.47 -17.69 18.63
C VAL A 48 0.02 -18.14 18.71
N ALA A 49 -0.25 -19.38 18.30
CA ALA A 49 -1.59 -19.96 18.39
C ALA A 49 -1.85 -20.55 19.79
N SER A 50 -2.93 -20.11 20.44
CA SER A 50 -3.48 -20.78 21.62
C SER A 50 -4.98 -20.51 21.80
N GLY A 51 -5.74 -21.57 22.14
CA GLY A 51 -7.09 -21.45 22.71
C GLY A 51 -8.26 -21.70 21.74
N GLU A 52 -8.97 -22.80 21.97
CA GLU A 52 -10.18 -23.24 21.25
C GLU A 52 -11.50 -22.63 21.84
N PRO A 53 -12.68 -22.85 21.22
CA PRO A 53 -13.83 -21.96 21.36
C PRO A 53 -14.81 -22.29 22.49
N HIS A 54 -15.60 -21.28 22.89
CA HIS A 54 -16.81 -21.46 23.71
C HIS A 54 -18.08 -20.96 23.00
N VAL A 55 -19.19 -21.65 23.25
CA VAL A 55 -20.50 -21.51 22.57
C VAL A 55 -21.58 -21.17 23.62
N ASN A 56 -22.72 -20.67 23.15
CA ASN A 56 -23.95 -20.25 23.88
C ASN A 56 -23.91 -18.81 24.42
N GLY A 57 -25.02 -18.04 24.41
CA GLY A 57 -26.38 -18.36 23.96
C GLY A 57 -27.28 -17.12 23.90
N VAL A 58 -28.52 -17.30 23.41
CA VAL A 58 -29.49 -16.23 23.12
C VAL A 58 -30.14 -15.66 24.39
N ALA A 59 -30.29 -14.31 24.46
CA ALA A 59 -31.35 -13.66 25.22
C ALA A 59 -31.70 -12.27 24.64
N GLN A 60 -32.97 -12.05 24.29
CA GLN A 60 -33.55 -10.71 24.09
C GLN A 60 -34.21 -10.26 25.42
N MET A 61 -34.13 -8.97 25.76
CA MET A 61 -35.14 -8.32 26.60
C MET A 61 -35.14 -6.80 26.38
N ASN A 62 -36.32 -6.22 26.18
CA ASN A 62 -36.51 -4.77 26.15
C ASN A 62 -36.47 -4.18 27.58
N GLY A 63 -35.93 -2.97 27.72
CA GLY A 63 -35.99 -2.16 28.94
C GLY A 63 -36.06 -0.67 28.59
N ILE A 64 -37.04 0.04 29.15
CA ILE A 64 -37.43 1.42 28.82
C ILE A 64 -37.37 2.29 30.10
N CYS A 65 -37.21 3.61 29.93
CA CYS A 65 -37.26 4.65 30.98
C CYS A 65 -36.09 4.66 32.00
N ASP A 66 -35.68 5.78 32.60
CA ASP A 66 -36.02 7.19 32.35
C ASP A 66 -34.87 8.13 32.77
N SER A 67 -34.96 9.41 32.41
CA SER A 67 -34.11 10.48 32.98
C SER A 67 -34.67 10.99 34.31
N PRO A 68 -33.85 11.67 35.13
CA PRO A 68 -34.32 12.96 35.65
C PRO A 68 -33.25 14.07 35.69
N GLN A 69 -33.64 15.26 35.24
CA GLN A 69 -32.99 16.53 35.57
C GLN A 69 -33.58 17.13 36.86
N ARG A 70 -32.80 17.94 37.60
CA ARG A 70 -33.20 19.11 38.43
C ARG A 70 -31.91 19.78 38.97
N THR A 71 -31.45 20.90 38.43
CA THR A 71 -31.78 22.33 38.74
C THR A 71 -31.27 22.88 40.08
N ALA A 72 -30.23 23.74 39.97
CA ALA A 72 -29.98 25.02 40.68
C ALA A 72 -29.89 25.10 42.22
N THR A 73 -28.80 25.72 42.72
CA THR A 73 -28.80 27.07 43.34
C THR A 73 -27.37 27.62 43.51
N VAL A 74 -27.27 28.93 43.80
CA VAL A 74 -26.02 29.73 43.89
C VAL A 74 -25.76 30.16 45.33
N THR A 75 -24.49 30.15 45.78
CA THR A 75 -24.00 31.09 46.80
C THR A 75 -22.48 31.32 46.67
N ASP A 76 -22.02 32.43 47.24
CA ASP A 76 -20.75 33.13 46.96
C ASP A 76 -19.81 33.15 48.20
N LEU A 77 -18.64 33.78 48.04
CA LEU A 77 -17.71 34.35 49.04
C LEU A 77 -16.39 33.59 49.32
N LEU A 78 -15.30 34.22 48.85
CA LEU A 78 -13.95 34.13 49.39
C LEU A 78 -13.81 34.96 50.69
N PRO A 79 -12.76 34.73 51.50
CA PRO A 79 -11.72 35.77 51.57
C PRO A 79 -10.26 35.26 51.67
N GLN A 80 -9.34 36.12 51.22
CA GLN A 80 -7.88 36.04 51.43
C GLN A 80 -7.56 36.52 52.88
N SER A 81 -6.36 36.47 53.48
CA SER A 81 -4.96 36.20 53.06
C SER A 81 -4.08 35.98 54.33
N LYS A 82 -2.85 35.44 54.20
CA LYS A 82 -1.63 35.93 54.89
C LYS A 82 -0.35 35.24 54.40
N THR A 83 0.79 35.88 54.65
CA THR A 83 2.07 35.81 53.92
C THR A 83 3.23 35.13 54.66
N MET A 84 4.16 34.50 53.90
CA MET A 84 5.65 34.45 54.04
C MET A 84 6.28 34.01 55.40
N GLU A 85 7.45 33.35 55.48
CA GLU A 85 8.58 33.22 54.52
C GLU A 85 9.48 31.97 54.76
N THR A 86 10.25 31.58 53.73
CA THR A 86 11.51 30.78 53.67
C THR A 86 11.83 29.64 54.66
N SER A 87 12.17 28.47 54.09
CA SER A 87 13.54 27.90 54.22
C SER A 87 13.86 26.93 53.06
N HIS A 88 15.12 26.92 52.61
CA HIS A 88 15.57 26.10 51.47
C HIS A 88 15.80 24.63 51.88
N LEU A 89 15.41 23.69 51.01
CA LEU A 89 16.14 22.44 50.78
C LEU A 89 15.83 21.90 49.37
N ASN A 90 16.83 21.95 48.48
CA ASN A 90 16.78 21.31 47.16
C ASN A 90 16.86 19.78 47.33
N GLN A 91 15.94 19.01 46.74
CA GLN A 91 16.21 17.67 46.21
C GLN A 91 15.02 17.11 45.40
N HIS A 92 15.32 16.58 44.21
CA HIS A 92 14.50 15.70 43.38
C HIS A 92 13.15 16.20 42.83
N GLU A 93 13.21 17.21 41.96
CA GLU A 93 12.51 17.10 40.67
C GLU A 93 13.22 16.02 39.82
N GLN A 94 12.77 14.76 39.89
CA GLN A 94 13.14 13.76 38.88
C GLN A 94 12.25 12.52 38.92
N ALA A 95 11.88 12.08 37.71
CA ALA A 95 11.44 10.72 37.37
C ALA A 95 9.99 10.28 37.72
N GLU A 96 8.98 11.09 37.37
CA GLU A 96 7.84 10.54 36.60
C GLU A 96 8.25 10.30 35.13
N ALA A 97 9.34 9.55 34.94
CA ALA A 97 9.74 9.01 33.66
C ALA A 97 9.03 7.67 33.44
N LEU A 98 7.69 7.70 33.50
CA LEU A 98 6.84 6.52 33.33
C LEU A 98 6.85 6.07 31.86
N SER A 99 7.80 5.16 31.57
CA SER A 99 7.85 4.28 30.40
C SER A 99 7.53 4.95 29.06
N MET A 100 8.48 5.74 28.54
CA MET A 100 8.45 6.24 27.16
C MET A 100 9.09 5.27 26.15
N GLU A 101 9.23 3.99 26.51
CA GLU A 101 9.77 2.94 25.64
C GLU A 101 8.64 2.06 25.08
N SER A 102 8.74 1.75 23.78
CA SER A 102 7.92 0.81 22.99
C SER A 102 6.48 1.18 22.53
N LYS A 103 6.09 2.45 22.42
CA LYS A 103 4.91 2.88 21.61
C LYS A 103 5.14 2.87 20.06
N ASP A 104 6.09 2.09 19.54
CA ASP A 104 6.54 2.19 18.14
C ASP A 104 6.23 0.96 17.26
N ASN A 105 5.61 -0.08 17.82
CA ASN A 105 5.47 -1.38 17.15
C ASN A 105 4.04 -1.76 16.68
N ASP A 106 2.99 -1.09 17.14
CA ASP A 106 1.61 -1.51 16.85
C ASP A 106 1.05 -0.91 15.54
N ILE A 107 1.67 -1.29 14.41
CA ILE A 107 1.14 -1.01 13.08
C ILE A 107 0.41 -2.24 12.55
N GLN A 108 -0.91 -2.27 12.69
CA GLN A 108 -1.75 -3.30 12.11
C GLN A 108 -1.99 -3.01 10.61
N TYR A 109 -1.86 -4.02 9.76
CA TYR A 109 -2.19 -3.90 8.34
C TYR A 109 -3.53 -4.60 8.09
N VAL A 110 -4.49 -3.88 7.52
CA VAL A 110 -5.84 -4.38 7.25
C VAL A 110 -6.18 -4.22 5.77
N SER A 111 -6.95 -5.15 5.23
CA SER A 111 -7.57 -4.97 3.91
C SER A 111 -8.70 -3.94 3.99
N TYR A 112 -8.97 -3.26 2.89
CA TYR A 112 -10.17 -2.43 2.76
C TYR A 112 -11.45 -3.30 2.83
N THR A 113 -12.44 -2.86 3.60
CA THR A 113 -13.71 -3.58 3.82
C THR A 113 -14.96 -2.74 3.58
N SER A 114 -14.90 -1.40 3.67
CA SER A 114 -16.09 -0.54 3.65
C SER A 114 -15.82 0.90 3.21
N GLU A 115 -16.79 1.55 2.55
CA GLU A 115 -16.70 3.00 2.22
C GLU A 115 -16.49 3.88 3.48
N LEU A 116 -16.79 3.37 4.69
CA LEU A 116 -16.47 4.04 5.96
C LEU A 116 -14.97 4.35 6.13
N GLN A 117 -14.08 3.59 5.49
CA GLN A 117 -12.63 3.82 5.49
C GLN A 117 -12.17 4.82 4.42
N MET A 118 -13.06 5.20 3.48
CA MET A 118 -12.70 6.10 2.38
C MET A 118 -12.26 7.51 2.83
N PRO A 119 -12.88 8.16 3.85
CA PRO A 119 -12.44 9.46 4.35
C PRO A 119 -10.99 9.46 4.81
N ASP A 120 -10.53 8.39 5.45
CA ASP A 120 -9.15 8.25 5.92
C ASP A 120 -8.15 8.08 4.76
N ILE A 121 -8.51 7.22 3.79
CA ILE A 121 -7.75 7.04 2.55
C ILE A 121 -7.60 8.38 1.81
N MET A 122 -8.70 9.13 1.66
CA MET A 122 -8.72 10.46 1.04
C MET A 122 -7.87 11.47 1.82
N LYS A 123 -8.00 11.52 3.15
CA LYS A 123 -7.24 12.42 4.04
C LYS A 123 -5.73 12.23 3.91
N LEU A 124 -5.26 10.98 3.82
CA LEU A 124 -3.83 10.68 3.60
C LEU A 124 -3.39 11.10 2.19
N ILE A 125 -4.15 10.71 1.17
CA ILE A 125 -3.77 10.92 -0.24
C ILE A 125 -3.78 12.41 -0.62
N GLN A 126 -4.82 13.16 -0.25
CA GLN A 126 -4.92 14.61 -0.51
C GLN A 126 -3.84 15.44 0.21
N LYS A 127 -3.26 14.92 1.29
CA LYS A 127 -2.18 15.56 2.04
C LYS A 127 -0.79 15.30 1.42
N ASP A 128 -0.59 14.11 0.84
CA ASP A 128 0.73 13.60 0.47
C ASP A 128 1.01 13.56 -1.04
N LEU A 129 -0.03 13.62 -1.89
CA LEU A 129 0.10 13.52 -3.35
C LEU A 129 -0.28 14.84 -4.04
N SER A 130 0.43 15.15 -5.14
CA SER A 130 0.28 16.40 -5.89
C SER A 130 -0.96 16.46 -6.81
N GLU A 131 -1.62 15.33 -7.04
CA GLU A 131 -2.74 15.21 -7.98
C GLU A 131 -4.12 15.27 -7.28
N PRO A 132 -5.01 16.18 -7.70
CA PRO A 132 -6.33 16.35 -7.09
C PRO A 132 -7.32 15.29 -7.59
N TYR A 133 -7.34 14.13 -6.93
CA TYR A 133 -8.27 13.05 -7.26
C TYR A 133 -9.73 13.39 -6.89
N SER A 134 -10.65 13.14 -7.82
CA SER A 134 -12.09 13.23 -7.58
C SER A 134 -12.60 12.07 -6.73
N ILE A 135 -13.72 12.24 -6.02
CA ILE A 135 -14.41 11.15 -5.29
C ILE A 135 -14.70 9.93 -6.18
N TYR A 136 -15.02 10.15 -7.46
CA TYR A 136 -15.26 9.08 -8.43
C TYR A 136 -14.01 8.25 -8.70
N THR A 137 -12.82 8.85 -8.63
CA THR A 137 -11.55 8.14 -8.80
C THR A 137 -11.32 7.15 -7.67
N TYR A 138 -11.52 7.55 -6.40
CA TYR A 138 -11.42 6.63 -5.26
C TYR A 138 -12.45 5.50 -5.38
N ARG A 139 -13.72 5.84 -5.62
CA ARG A 139 -14.81 4.87 -5.80
C ARG A 139 -14.56 3.88 -6.93
N TYR A 140 -13.97 4.33 -8.04
CA TYR A 140 -13.60 3.43 -9.14
C TYR A 140 -12.62 2.35 -8.69
N PHE A 141 -11.57 2.69 -7.93
CA PHE A 141 -10.62 1.69 -7.46
C PHE A 141 -11.21 0.76 -6.39
N ILE A 142 -11.79 1.32 -5.33
CA ILE A 142 -12.23 0.54 -4.17
C ILE A 142 -13.43 -0.37 -4.46
N HIS A 143 -14.28 -0.05 -5.45
CA HIS A 143 -15.39 -0.94 -5.84
C HIS A 143 -14.98 -2.04 -6.82
N ASN A 144 -14.03 -1.77 -7.73
CA ASN A 144 -13.60 -2.78 -8.72
C ASN A 144 -12.48 -3.69 -8.17
N TRP A 145 -11.63 -3.19 -7.27
CA TRP A 145 -10.51 -3.94 -6.68
C TRP A 145 -10.38 -3.74 -5.16
N PRO A 146 -11.43 -3.95 -4.35
CA PRO A 146 -11.36 -3.79 -2.89
C PRO A 146 -10.24 -4.63 -2.27
N LYS A 147 -10.06 -5.88 -2.74
CA LYS A 147 -9.02 -6.81 -2.28
C LYS A 147 -7.57 -6.39 -2.57
N LEU A 148 -7.36 -5.38 -3.42
CA LEU A 148 -6.03 -4.83 -3.71
C LEU A 148 -5.76 -3.51 -2.98
N CYS A 149 -6.67 -3.10 -2.08
CA CYS A 149 -6.55 -1.90 -1.28
C CYS A 149 -6.26 -2.28 0.19
N PHE A 150 -5.23 -1.68 0.77
CA PHE A 150 -4.78 -1.99 2.13
C PHE A 150 -4.52 -0.71 2.92
N LEU A 151 -4.79 -0.75 4.22
CA LEU A 151 -4.52 0.32 5.16
C LEU A 151 -3.52 -0.14 6.22
N ALA A 152 -2.76 0.82 6.77
CA ALA A 152 -1.92 0.66 7.93
C ALA A 152 -2.53 1.50 9.06
N MET A 153 -2.90 0.84 10.15
CA MET A 153 -3.58 1.41 11.31
C MET A 153 -2.62 1.45 12.50
N HIS A 154 -2.69 2.51 13.30
CA HIS A 154 -2.01 2.64 14.59
C HIS A 154 -3.10 2.90 15.63
N GLY A 155 -3.54 1.84 16.31
CA GLY A 155 -4.85 1.83 16.97
C GLY A 155 -5.96 2.14 15.96
N GLU A 156 -6.79 3.15 16.25
CA GLU A 156 -7.86 3.62 15.37
C GLU A 156 -7.37 4.62 14.29
N GLU A 157 -6.14 5.15 14.37
CA GLU A 157 -5.63 6.11 13.38
C GLU A 157 -5.15 5.40 12.11
N CYS A 158 -5.73 5.73 10.96
CA CYS A 158 -5.19 5.33 9.66
C CYS A 158 -3.94 6.17 9.33
N VAL A 159 -2.77 5.53 9.30
CA VAL A 159 -1.46 6.17 9.13
C VAL A 159 -0.80 5.87 7.78
N GLY A 160 -1.38 4.97 6.99
CA GLY A 160 -0.94 4.70 5.62
C GLY A 160 -2.02 3.97 4.81
N ALA A 161 -2.02 4.19 3.51
CA ALA A 161 -2.96 3.54 2.59
C ALA A 161 -2.29 3.27 1.23
N ILE A 162 -2.65 2.14 0.62
CA ILE A 162 -2.32 1.81 -0.77
C ILE A 162 -3.60 1.44 -1.52
N VAL A 163 -3.74 1.95 -2.74
CA VAL A 163 -4.88 1.71 -3.62
C VAL A 163 -4.35 1.26 -4.98
N CYS A 164 -4.85 0.14 -5.46
CA CYS A 164 -4.34 -0.55 -6.63
C CYS A 164 -5.47 -1.04 -7.56
N LYS A 165 -5.09 -1.47 -8.76
CA LYS A 165 -5.94 -2.26 -9.66
C LYS A 165 -5.17 -3.40 -10.31
N LEU A 166 -5.89 -4.32 -10.94
CA LEU A 166 -5.35 -5.39 -11.78
C LEU A 166 -6.22 -5.57 -13.03
N ASP A 167 -5.62 -5.50 -14.22
CA ASP A 167 -6.34 -5.41 -15.49
C ASP A 167 -5.55 -6.04 -16.65
N ILE A 168 -6.23 -6.45 -17.72
CA ILE A 168 -5.60 -7.10 -18.88
C ILE A 168 -5.04 -6.04 -19.84
N HIS A 169 -3.73 -5.85 -19.81
CA HIS A 169 -3.02 -4.97 -20.73
C HIS A 169 -2.68 -5.68 -22.05
N ARG A 170 -2.85 -4.97 -23.18
CA ARG A 170 -2.55 -5.48 -24.54
C ARG A 170 -3.20 -6.84 -24.88
N LYS A 171 -4.37 -7.13 -24.27
CA LYS A 171 -5.14 -8.38 -24.42
C LYS A 171 -4.47 -9.67 -23.93
N VAL A 172 -3.28 -9.60 -23.31
CA VAL A 172 -2.49 -10.80 -22.96
C VAL A 172 -1.88 -10.70 -21.55
N ILE A 173 -1.39 -9.52 -21.14
CA ILE A 173 -0.60 -9.37 -19.92
C ILE A 173 -1.50 -8.93 -18.77
N LYS A 174 -1.60 -9.70 -17.69
CA LYS A 174 -2.36 -9.33 -16.49
C LYS A 174 -1.50 -8.39 -15.64
N ARG A 175 -1.76 -7.08 -15.73
CA ARG A 175 -0.91 -6.01 -15.18
C ARG A 175 -1.50 -5.42 -13.92
N GLY A 176 -0.77 -5.54 -12.82
CA GLY A 176 -1.00 -4.79 -11.59
C GLY A 176 -0.62 -3.32 -11.77
N TYR A 177 -1.37 -2.43 -11.11
CA TYR A 177 -1.08 -1.00 -11.10
C TYR A 177 -1.25 -0.44 -9.69
N ILE A 178 -0.18 0.19 -9.17
CA ILE A 178 -0.23 0.94 -7.91
C ILE A 178 -0.64 2.37 -8.25
N ALA A 179 -1.88 2.73 -7.92
CA ALA A 179 -2.46 4.03 -8.29
C ALA A 179 -2.10 5.12 -7.28
N MET A 180 -2.22 4.81 -6.00
CA MET A 180 -2.00 5.75 -4.90
C MET A 180 -1.31 5.02 -3.73
N LEU A 181 -0.29 5.65 -3.14
CA LEU A 181 0.38 5.21 -1.93
C LEU A 181 0.68 6.44 -1.07
N ALA A 182 0.18 6.48 0.15
CA ALA A 182 0.44 7.53 1.13
C ALA A 182 0.77 6.93 2.50
N VAL A 183 1.63 7.60 3.26
CA VAL A 183 2.00 7.23 4.64
C VAL A 183 2.26 8.54 5.38
N ASP A 184 1.55 8.77 6.47
CA ASP A 184 1.66 10.01 7.23
C ASP A 184 3.11 10.27 7.63
N VAL A 185 3.55 11.52 7.44
CA VAL A 185 4.93 11.98 7.65
C VAL A 185 5.51 11.58 9.02
N LYS A 186 4.69 11.49 10.07
CA LYS A 186 5.09 11.08 11.43
C LYS A 186 5.50 9.60 11.54
N TYR A 187 4.93 8.75 10.69
CA TYR A 187 5.10 7.30 10.70
C TYR A 187 5.98 6.79 9.52
N ARG A 188 6.46 7.70 8.65
CA ARG A 188 7.45 7.38 7.61
C ARG A 188 8.75 6.86 8.20
N LYS A 189 9.57 6.22 7.35
CA LYS A 189 10.83 5.51 7.67
C LYS A 189 10.66 4.22 8.49
N ARG A 190 9.49 3.95 9.08
CA ARG A 190 9.13 2.69 9.78
C ARG A 190 8.70 1.53 8.85
N LYS A 191 9.24 1.48 7.63
CA LYS A 191 8.93 0.50 6.56
C LYS A 191 7.45 0.30 6.13
N ILE A 192 6.49 1.02 6.72
CA ILE A 192 5.04 0.94 6.42
C ILE A 192 4.73 0.92 4.92
N GLY A 193 5.24 1.90 4.16
CA GLY A 193 5.01 1.97 2.71
C GLY A 193 5.57 0.77 1.95
N SER A 194 6.70 0.20 2.38
CA SER A 194 7.23 -1.04 1.79
C SER A 194 6.33 -2.24 2.10
N ASN A 195 5.78 -2.34 3.31
CA ASN A 195 4.90 -3.44 3.70
C ASN A 195 3.53 -3.36 2.99
N LEU A 196 2.97 -2.16 2.84
CA LEU A 196 1.76 -1.94 2.03
C LEU A 196 1.98 -2.38 0.57
N VAL A 197 3.10 -1.98 -0.04
CA VAL A 197 3.44 -2.39 -1.42
C VAL A 197 3.66 -3.90 -1.53
N ARG A 198 4.34 -4.55 -0.57
CA ARG A 198 4.50 -6.02 -0.57
C ARG A 198 3.15 -6.74 -0.51
N ARG A 199 2.24 -6.32 0.38
CA ARG A 199 0.90 -6.91 0.51
C ARG A 199 0.08 -6.75 -0.78
N ALA A 200 0.14 -5.58 -1.41
CA ALA A 200 -0.51 -5.36 -2.70
C ALA A 200 0.09 -6.21 -3.83
N ILE A 201 1.42 -6.35 -3.91
CA ILE A 201 2.07 -7.23 -4.90
C ILE A 201 1.71 -8.70 -4.63
N GLN A 202 1.71 -9.15 -3.37
CA GLN A 202 1.30 -10.50 -3.02
C GLN A 202 -0.14 -10.79 -3.48
N ALA A 203 -1.08 -9.90 -3.18
CA ALA A 203 -2.47 -10.04 -3.62
C ALA A 203 -2.64 -9.96 -5.15
N MET A 204 -1.73 -9.29 -5.87
CA MET A 204 -1.66 -9.32 -7.34
C MET A 204 -1.08 -10.65 -7.88
N VAL A 205 -0.06 -11.21 -7.22
CA VAL A 205 0.55 -12.51 -7.57
C VAL A 205 -0.40 -13.67 -7.34
N GLU A 206 -1.16 -13.65 -6.23
CA GLU A 206 -2.25 -14.60 -5.94
C GLU A 206 -3.36 -14.55 -7.00
N ASP A 207 -3.48 -13.40 -7.68
CA ASP A 207 -4.36 -13.17 -8.82
C ASP A 207 -3.63 -13.28 -10.18
N ASP A 208 -2.54 -14.04 -10.31
CA ASP A 208 -1.83 -14.28 -11.58
C ASP A 208 -1.28 -13.03 -12.31
N ALA A 209 -0.93 -11.95 -11.61
CA ALA A 209 -0.29 -10.81 -12.26
C ALA A 209 1.09 -11.16 -12.85
N ASP A 210 1.34 -10.76 -14.09
CA ASP A 210 2.61 -10.98 -14.79
C ASP A 210 3.61 -9.84 -14.54
N GLU A 211 3.11 -8.62 -14.31
CA GLU A 211 3.91 -7.43 -14.00
C GLU A 211 3.12 -6.43 -13.14
N VAL A 212 3.82 -5.57 -12.40
CA VAL A 212 3.25 -4.44 -11.65
C VAL A 212 3.91 -3.15 -12.12
N VAL A 213 3.13 -2.11 -12.42
CA VAL A 213 3.65 -0.79 -12.82
C VAL A 213 3.09 0.34 -11.97
N LEU A 214 3.79 1.47 -11.97
CA LEU A 214 3.36 2.72 -11.34
C LEU A 214 4.07 3.92 -11.96
N GLU A 215 3.56 5.13 -11.71
CA GLU A 215 4.27 6.38 -11.99
C GLU A 215 4.59 7.14 -10.71
N THR A 216 5.74 7.81 -10.67
CA THR A 216 6.09 8.78 -9.63
C THR A 216 6.82 9.97 -10.24
N GLU A 217 6.70 11.16 -9.64
CA GLU A 217 7.47 12.34 -10.06
C GLU A 217 8.97 12.04 -10.04
N ILE A 218 9.70 12.49 -11.06
CA ILE A 218 11.17 12.29 -11.16
C ILE A 218 11.94 12.93 -9.98
N THR A 219 11.32 13.91 -9.33
CA THR A 219 11.78 14.61 -8.11
C THR A 219 11.57 13.80 -6.83
N ASN A 220 10.67 12.81 -6.81
CA ASN A 220 10.28 12.06 -5.62
C ASN A 220 11.31 10.97 -5.24
N ARG A 221 12.50 11.42 -4.84
CA ARG A 221 13.62 10.58 -4.38
C ARG A 221 13.25 9.60 -3.23
N PRO A 222 12.31 9.90 -2.32
CA PRO A 222 11.81 8.92 -1.35
C PRO A 222 11.06 7.75 -2.02
N ALA A 223 10.10 8.03 -2.91
CA ALA A 223 9.33 6.99 -3.60
C ALA A 223 10.19 6.16 -4.54
N LEU A 224 11.06 6.80 -5.35
CA LEU A 224 11.99 6.10 -6.23
C LEU A 224 12.82 5.07 -5.47
N ARG A 225 13.45 5.46 -4.36
CA ARG A 225 14.22 4.54 -3.52
C ARG A 225 13.36 3.46 -2.87
N LEU A 226 12.10 3.74 -2.50
CA LEU A 226 11.20 2.74 -1.94
C LEU A 226 10.94 1.62 -2.94
N TYR A 227 10.60 1.98 -4.18
CA TYR A 227 10.25 1.01 -5.23
C TYR A 227 11.48 0.29 -5.80
N GLU A 228 12.60 1.00 -5.98
CA GLU A 228 13.88 0.39 -6.41
C GLU A 228 14.36 -0.69 -5.42
N ASN A 229 14.22 -0.45 -4.11
CA ASN A 229 14.52 -1.45 -3.07
C ASN A 229 13.54 -2.63 -3.03
N LEU A 230 12.39 -2.54 -3.71
CA LEU A 230 11.42 -3.63 -3.88
C LEU A 230 11.58 -4.33 -5.25
N GLY A 231 12.63 -4.02 -6.01
CA GLY A 231 12.93 -4.64 -7.29
C GLY A 231 12.30 -3.97 -8.50
N PHE A 232 11.60 -2.84 -8.34
CA PHE A 232 11.09 -2.09 -9.50
C PHE A 232 12.24 -1.41 -10.26
N VAL A 233 12.19 -1.49 -11.58
CA VAL A 233 13.15 -0.86 -12.50
C VAL A 233 12.48 0.31 -13.23
N ARG A 234 13.26 1.33 -13.59
CA ARG A 234 12.79 2.47 -14.39
C ARG A 234 12.54 2.03 -15.84
N ASP A 235 11.27 1.97 -16.23
CA ASP A 235 10.81 1.48 -17.54
C ASP A 235 10.77 2.60 -18.60
N LYS A 236 10.22 3.77 -18.22
CA LYS A 236 10.05 4.90 -19.15
C LYS A 236 9.98 6.25 -18.44
N ARG A 237 10.50 7.30 -19.06
CA ARG A 237 10.22 8.70 -18.69
C ARG A 237 9.01 9.23 -19.45
N LEU A 238 8.09 9.89 -18.74
CA LEU A 238 6.88 10.51 -19.28
C LEU A 238 7.02 12.03 -19.10
N PHE A 239 7.07 12.76 -20.22
CA PHE A 239 7.31 14.20 -20.23
C PHE A 239 6.04 14.96 -19.82
N ARG A 240 6.15 15.92 -18.88
CA ARG A 240 5.05 16.74 -18.35
C ARG A 240 3.80 15.92 -18.01
N TYR A 241 4.00 14.87 -17.23
CA TYR A 241 2.95 13.89 -16.92
C TYR A 241 1.98 14.37 -15.83
N TYR A 242 2.50 15.06 -14.82
CA TYR A 242 1.72 15.61 -13.72
C TYR A 242 1.19 17.01 -14.06
N LEU A 243 0.10 17.43 -13.43
CA LEU A 243 -0.56 18.72 -13.69
C LEU A 243 0.33 19.94 -13.39
N ASN A 244 1.29 19.77 -12.46
CA ASN A 244 2.33 20.75 -12.15
C ASN A 244 3.42 20.86 -13.25
N GLY A 245 3.32 20.09 -14.34
CA GLY A 245 4.27 20.05 -15.44
C GLY A 245 5.52 19.20 -15.17
N VAL A 246 5.61 18.52 -14.02
CA VAL A 246 6.75 17.66 -13.68
C VAL A 246 6.69 16.35 -14.46
N ASP A 247 7.85 15.86 -14.88
CA ASP A 247 8.00 14.57 -15.55
C ASP A 247 7.81 13.41 -14.57
N ALA A 248 7.17 12.34 -15.04
CA ALA A 248 7.11 11.09 -14.30
C ALA A 248 8.17 10.09 -14.77
N LEU A 249 8.59 9.22 -13.85
CA LEU A 249 9.19 7.94 -14.16
C LEU A 249 8.14 6.85 -13.96
N ARG A 250 7.86 6.09 -15.03
CA ARG A 250 7.18 4.80 -14.92
C ARG A 250 8.18 3.78 -14.39
N LEU A 251 7.83 3.13 -13.30
CA LEU A 251 8.56 1.99 -12.76
C LEU A 251 7.79 0.70 -13.04
N LYS A 252 8.51 -0.42 -13.15
CA LYS A 252 7.96 -1.75 -13.43
C LYS A 252 8.68 -2.83 -12.63
N LEU A 253 7.91 -3.77 -12.10
CA LEU A 253 8.35 -5.04 -11.55
C LEU A 253 7.77 -6.16 -12.42
N TRP A 254 8.62 -7.06 -12.92
CA TRP A 254 8.18 -8.29 -13.58
C TRP A 254 8.00 -9.37 -12.52
N LEU A 255 6.95 -10.17 -12.64
CA LEU A 255 6.60 -11.27 -11.72
C LEU A 255 6.78 -12.65 -12.36
N ARG A 256 6.77 -12.70 -13.70
CA ARG A 256 7.05 -13.87 -14.55
C ARG A 256 8.07 -13.51 -15.63
#